data_AF-A0AAW1WTU4-F1
#
_entry.id   AF-A0AAW1WTU4-F1
#
_cell.length_a   1.000
_cell.length_b   1.000
_cell.length_c   1.000
_cell.angle_alpha   90.00
_cell.angle_beta   90.00
_cell.angle_gamma   90.00
#
_symmetry.space_group_name_H-M   'P 1'
#
loop_
_entity.id
_entity.type
_entity.pdbx_description
1 polymer ?
#
loop_
_entity_poly.entity_id
_entity_poly.type
_entity_poly.pdbx_seq_one_letter_code
_entity_poly.pdbx_strand_id
1 'polypeptide(L)'
;MEAKTLKYCFANMAATTTTQTPPNNTRTSFFFSNYLHSLSQTPYRLRKRMLATWTPDQELNQVRQRSGADMKRKLKWYDLMALGVGGMLGVGVFVTTGPVAHTKSGPSVFISYIIAGISALLSSLCYTEFSVQIPVAGGAFSYLRLTFGEFVGYFAGANILMEYVLSNAAVARSFYRVFILCIWRK
;
A
#
# COMPACT_ATOMS: atom_id res chain seq x y z
N MET A 1 -10.85 -4.90 0.94
CA MET A 1 -10.72 -4.68 -0.51
C MET A 1 -9.27 -4.78 -1.01
N GLU A 2 -8.25 -4.59 -0.15
CA GLU A 2 -6.82 -4.68 -0.52
C GLU A 2 -6.30 -6.10 -0.79
N ALA A 3 -6.89 -7.14 -0.20
CA ALA A 3 -6.40 -8.52 -0.33
C ALA A 3 -6.58 -9.10 -1.76
N LYS A 4 -7.53 -8.60 -2.56
CA LYS A 4 -7.70 -9.04 -3.95
C LYS A 4 -6.66 -8.38 -4.86
N THR A 5 -6.34 -7.10 -4.65
CA THR A 5 -5.32 -6.39 -5.44
C THR A 5 -3.92 -6.96 -5.19
N LEU A 6 -3.61 -7.36 -3.94
CA LEU A 6 -2.37 -8.09 -3.62
C LEU A 6 -2.33 -9.49 -4.26
N LYS A 7 -3.44 -10.24 -4.28
CA LYS A 7 -3.50 -11.53 -5.01
C LYS A 7 -3.34 -11.35 -6.53
N TYR A 8 -3.91 -10.30 -7.14
CA TYR A 8 -3.74 -10.03 -8.57
C TYR A 8 -2.33 -9.52 -8.92
N CYS A 9 -1.69 -8.75 -8.04
CA CYS A 9 -0.31 -8.31 -8.23
C CYS A 9 0.68 -9.48 -8.03
N PHE A 10 0.45 -10.35 -7.04
CA PHE A 10 1.26 -11.56 -6.82
C PHE A 10 1.00 -12.65 -7.87
N ALA A 11 -0.23 -12.77 -8.39
CA ALA A 11 -0.56 -13.70 -9.48
C ALA A 11 0.04 -13.26 -10.82
N ASN A 12 0.08 -11.96 -11.13
CA ASN A 12 0.78 -11.45 -12.31
C ASN A 12 2.32 -11.50 -12.15
N MET A 13 2.84 -11.34 -10.93
CA MET A 13 4.25 -11.58 -10.63
C MET A 13 4.62 -13.08 -10.75
N ALA A 14 3.72 -13.99 -10.35
CA ALA A 14 3.90 -15.44 -10.44
C ALA A 14 3.72 -15.97 -11.88
N ALA A 15 2.81 -15.40 -12.68
CA ALA A 15 2.58 -15.79 -14.08
C ALA A 15 3.76 -15.47 -15.00
N THR A 16 4.65 -14.54 -14.60
CA THR A 16 5.87 -14.23 -15.36
C THR A 16 7.03 -15.17 -15.02
N THR A 17 6.84 -16.12 -14.08
CA THR A 17 7.89 -17.07 -13.65
C THR A 17 7.78 -18.45 -14.31
N THR A 18 6.72 -18.71 -15.10
CA THR A 18 6.50 -20.01 -15.76
C THR A 18 6.60 -19.92 -17.28
N THR A 19 7.82 -19.81 -17.80
CA THR A 19 8.14 -20.37 -19.12
C THR A 19 9.41 -21.20 -19.04
N GLN A 20 9.18 -22.50 -18.82
CA GLN A 20 9.91 -23.62 -19.42
C GLN A 20 11.42 -23.78 -19.11
N THR A 21 11.71 -24.65 -18.13
CA THR A 21 12.87 -25.55 -18.21
C THR A 21 12.62 -26.61 -19.29
N PRO A 22 13.55 -26.83 -20.25
CA PRO A 22 14.39 -28.05 -20.17
C PRO A 22 15.83 -27.83 -20.71
N PRO A 23 16.68 -28.87 -20.80
CA PRO A 23 17.66 -29.29 -19.80
C PRO A 23 19.12 -28.86 -20.12
N ASN A 24 19.99 -29.10 -19.14
CA ASN A 24 21.44 -29.32 -19.24
C ASN A 24 22.41 -28.18 -19.65
N ASN A 25 23.15 -27.73 -18.62
CA ASN A 25 24.61 -27.57 -18.57
C ASN A 25 25.36 -26.39 -19.25
N THR A 26 24.68 -25.35 -19.75
CA THR A 26 25.42 -24.19 -20.34
C THR A 26 24.71 -22.83 -20.18
N ARG A 27 24.17 -22.49 -19.01
CA ARG A 27 23.19 -21.38 -18.83
C ARG A 27 23.60 -20.15 -18.00
N THR A 28 24.82 -20.00 -17.48
CA THR A 28 25.12 -18.88 -16.56
C THR A 28 25.47 -17.56 -17.26
N SER A 29 26.21 -17.57 -18.38
CA SER A 29 26.60 -16.35 -19.10
C SER A 29 25.49 -15.76 -19.97
N PHE A 30 24.60 -16.60 -20.51
CA PHE A 30 23.51 -16.19 -21.40
C PHE A 30 22.32 -15.59 -20.63
N PHE A 31 22.12 -15.95 -19.36
CA PHE A 31 21.01 -15.45 -18.54
C PHE A 31 21.16 -13.96 -18.23
N PHE A 32 22.35 -13.53 -17.78
CA PHE A 32 22.62 -12.14 -17.44
C PHE A 32 22.57 -11.24 -18.68
N SER A 33 23.06 -11.72 -19.83
CA SER A 33 23.03 -10.98 -21.11
C SER A 33 21.61 -10.77 -21.63
N ASN A 34 20.74 -11.78 -21.58
CA ASN A 34 19.34 -11.64 -22.00
C ASN A 34 18.51 -10.82 -21.00
N TYR A 35 18.80 -10.89 -19.70
CA TYR A 35 18.19 -10.00 -18.70
C TYR A 35 18.65 -8.54 -18.87
N LEU A 36 19.94 -8.29 -19.13
CA LEU A 36 20.48 -6.96 -19.40
C LEU A 36 19.90 -6.37 -20.69
N HIS A 37 19.74 -7.18 -21.73
CA HIS A 37 19.13 -6.76 -22.98
C HIS A 37 17.63 -6.45 -22.81
N SER A 38 16.92 -7.20 -21.96
CA SER A 38 15.52 -6.94 -21.61
C SER A 38 15.36 -5.69 -20.72
N LEU A 39 16.29 -5.46 -19.79
CA LEU A 39 16.40 -4.23 -18.98
C LEU A 39 16.84 -3.01 -19.78
N SER A 40 17.55 -3.19 -20.89
CA SER A 40 17.93 -2.07 -21.77
C SER A 40 16.77 -1.60 -22.66
N GLN A 41 15.74 -2.43 -22.86
CA GLN A 41 14.57 -2.10 -23.69
C GLN A 41 13.38 -1.52 -22.89
N THR A 42 13.40 -1.61 -21.56
CA THR A 42 12.38 -1.02 -20.67
C THR A 42 12.34 0.52 -20.65
N PRO A 43 13.42 1.32 -20.78
CA PRO A 43 13.33 2.77 -20.65
C PRO A 43 12.53 3.42 -21.80
N TYR A 44 12.60 2.85 -23.01
CA TYR A 44 11.86 3.35 -24.18
C TYR A 44 10.34 3.09 -24.09
N ARG A 45 9.93 1.92 -23.56
CA ARG A 45 8.51 1.57 -23.33
C ARG A 45 7.91 2.36 -22.16
N LEU A 46 8.70 2.64 -21.12
CA LEU A 46 8.33 3.50 -19.99
C LEU A 46 8.13 4.95 -20.44
N ARG A 47 9.01 5.48 -21.28
CA ARG A 47 8.90 6.86 -21.80
C ARG A 47 7.65 7.07 -22.68
N LYS A 48 7.23 6.04 -23.42
CA LYS A 48 5.98 6.06 -24.21
C LYS A 48 4.71 5.92 -23.37
N ARG A 49 4.73 5.10 -22.30
CA ARG A 49 3.62 5.04 -21.33
C ARG A 49 3.52 6.31 -20.47
N MET A 50 4.64 6.93 -20.13
CA MET A 50 4.65 8.21 -19.40
C MET A 50 4.04 9.37 -20.18
N LEU A 51 4.05 9.33 -21.51
CA LEU A 51 3.54 10.42 -22.36
C LEU A 51 2.14 10.15 -22.95
N ALA A 52 1.68 8.89 -22.93
CA ALA A 52 0.37 8.52 -23.41
C ALA A 52 -0.46 7.97 -22.26
N THR A 53 -1.18 8.86 -21.56
CA THR A 53 -2.60 8.74 -21.18
C THR A 53 -2.96 9.95 -20.32
N TRP A 54 -3.32 11.05 -20.97
CA TRP A 54 -3.92 12.23 -20.33
C TRP A 54 -5.46 12.16 -20.42
N THR A 55 -6.06 10.98 -20.22
CA THR A 55 -7.52 10.82 -20.21
C THR A 55 -8.00 10.30 -18.84
N PRO A 56 -8.00 11.16 -17.80
CA PRO A 56 -8.49 10.80 -16.47
C PRO A 56 -9.93 10.22 -16.50
N ASP A 57 -10.78 10.70 -17.42
CA ASP A 57 -12.16 10.20 -17.58
C ASP A 57 -12.25 8.79 -18.17
N GLN A 58 -11.36 8.41 -19.10
CA GLN A 58 -11.34 7.06 -19.66
C GLN A 58 -10.83 6.04 -18.63
N GLU A 59 -9.76 6.38 -17.91
CA GLU A 59 -9.23 5.56 -16.81
C GLU A 59 -10.26 5.41 -15.69
N LEU A 60 -10.95 6.49 -15.30
CA LEU A 60 -11.98 6.43 -14.26
C LEU A 60 -13.16 5.52 -14.66
N ASN A 61 -13.64 5.63 -15.90
CA ASN A 61 -14.71 4.77 -16.42
C ASN A 61 -14.26 3.31 -16.51
N GLN A 62 -13.01 3.04 -16.93
CA GLN A 62 -12.46 1.69 -16.99
C GLN A 62 -12.24 1.07 -15.60
N VAL A 63 -11.74 1.84 -14.64
CA VAL A 63 -11.58 1.42 -13.24
C VAL A 63 -12.95 1.17 -12.61
N ARG A 64 -13.96 2.02 -12.86
CA ARG A 64 -15.34 1.81 -12.39
C ARG A 64 -15.94 0.51 -12.95
N GLN A 65 -15.75 0.24 -14.24
CA GLN A 65 -16.19 -1.00 -14.90
C GLN A 65 -15.54 -2.24 -14.27
N ARG A 66 -14.22 -2.20 -14.02
CA ARG A 66 -13.50 -3.30 -13.35
C ARG A 66 -13.87 -3.47 -11.87
N SER A 67 -14.23 -2.38 -11.18
CA SER A 67 -14.50 -2.41 -9.74
C SER A 67 -15.89 -2.96 -9.39
N GLY A 68 -16.83 -2.97 -10.34
CA GLY A 68 -18.26 -3.13 -10.04
C GLY A 68 -18.98 -4.30 -10.72
N ALA A 69 -18.39 -4.97 -11.71
CA ALA A 69 -19.15 -5.89 -12.55
C ALA A 69 -19.50 -7.25 -11.91
N ASP A 70 -18.74 -7.73 -10.90
CA ASP A 70 -18.80 -9.16 -10.50
C ASP A 70 -18.81 -9.43 -8.97
N MET A 71 -19.00 -8.42 -8.12
CA MET A 71 -19.05 -8.62 -6.66
C MET A 71 -20.39 -8.21 -6.04
N LYS A 72 -21.05 -9.15 -5.36
CA LYS A 72 -22.27 -8.88 -4.56
C LYS A 72 -21.94 -7.93 -3.42
N ARG A 73 -22.51 -6.72 -3.44
CA ARG A 73 -22.40 -5.72 -2.34
C ARG A 73 -23.13 -6.24 -1.09
N LYS A 74 -22.39 -6.88 -0.18
CA LYS A 74 -22.89 -7.35 1.13
C LYS A 74 -22.35 -6.55 2.33
N LEU A 75 -21.40 -5.65 2.10
CA LEU A 75 -20.77 -4.86 3.16
C LEU A 75 -21.76 -3.80 3.67
N LYS A 76 -22.18 -3.93 4.94
CA LYS A 76 -22.96 -2.90 5.63
C LYS A 76 -22.01 -1.84 6.20
N TRP A 77 -22.57 -0.69 6.58
CA TRP A 77 -21.78 0.42 7.15
C TRP A 77 -21.01 0.03 8.42
N TYR A 78 -21.61 -0.82 9.28
CA TYR A 78 -20.93 -1.33 10.48
C TYR A 78 -19.68 -2.15 10.16
N ASP A 79 -19.72 -3.00 9.12
CA ASP A 79 -18.57 -3.81 8.70
C ASP A 79 -17.46 -2.93 8.12
N LEU A 80 -17.83 -1.87 7.40
CA LEU A 80 -16.87 -0.89 6.90
C LEU A 80 -16.18 -0.12 8.04
N MET A 81 -16.93 0.26 9.08
CA MET A 81 -16.37 0.92 10.27
C MET A 81 -15.48 -0.03 11.07
N ALA A 82 -15.89 -1.29 11.25
CA ALA A 82 -15.09 -2.31 11.92
C ALA A 82 -13.76 -2.56 11.17
N LEU A 83 -13.80 -2.62 9.83
CA LEU A 83 -12.60 -2.75 9.00
C LEU A 83 -11.68 -1.52 9.16
N GLY A 84 -12.24 -0.32 9.16
CA GLY A 84 -11.48 0.92 9.35
C GLY A 84 -10.75 0.96 10.70
N VAL A 85 -11.49 0.73 11.81
CA VAL A 85 -10.91 0.75 13.17
C VAL A 85 -9.90 -0.39 13.35
N GLY A 86 -10.19 -1.58 12.83
CA GLY A 86 -9.27 -2.72 12.88
C GLY A 86 -7.96 -2.52 12.10
N GLY A 87 -7.99 -1.72 11.03
CA GLY A 87 -6.79 -1.35 10.28
C GLY A 87 -5.93 -0.27 10.96
N MET A 88 -6.54 0.61 11.76
CA MET A 88 -5.83 1.68 12.47
C MET A 88 -5.20 1.23 13.79
N LEU A 89 -5.87 0.35 14.53
CA LEU A 89 -5.40 -0.12 15.83
C LEU A 89 -4.39 -1.27 15.69
N GLY A 90 -3.10 -0.94 15.76
CA GLY A 90 -1.99 -1.91 15.67
C GLY A 90 -1.18 -2.09 16.96
N VAL A 91 -0.32 -3.11 16.96
CA VAL A 91 0.66 -3.40 18.05
C VAL A 91 1.54 -2.19 18.40
N GLY A 92 1.78 -1.29 17.44
CA GLY A 92 2.65 -0.13 17.60
C GLY A 92 2.25 0.79 18.76
N VAL A 93 0.95 1.06 18.95
CA VAL A 93 0.48 1.94 20.03
C VAL A 93 0.81 1.32 21.40
N PHE A 94 0.42 0.06 21.62
CA PHE A 94 0.68 -0.63 22.88
C PHE A 94 2.17 -0.74 23.24
N VAL A 95 3.02 -0.91 22.23
CA VAL A 95 4.46 -1.17 22.40
C VAL A 95 5.26 0.14 22.58
N THR A 96 4.75 1.27 22.11
CA THR A 96 5.42 2.59 22.20
C THR A 96 4.92 3.43 23.37
N THR A 97 3.65 3.30 23.77
CA THR A 97 3.09 4.10 24.87
C THR A 97 3.79 3.84 26.21
N GLY A 98 4.18 2.59 26.51
CA GLY A 98 4.83 2.24 27.79
C GLY A 98 6.13 3.02 28.04
N PRO A 99 7.15 2.91 27.16
CA PRO A 99 8.40 3.65 27.32
C PRO A 99 8.22 5.17 27.27
N VAL A 100 7.32 5.69 26.42
CA VAL A 100 7.08 7.13 26.28
C VAL A 100 6.42 7.71 27.54
N ALA A 101 5.46 7.00 28.12
CA ALA A 101 4.83 7.42 29.37
C ALA A 101 5.84 7.50 30.53
N HIS A 102 6.78 6.56 30.60
CA HIS A 102 7.79 6.50 31.67
C HIS A 102 8.92 7.52 31.50
N THR A 103 9.36 7.80 30.26
CA THR A 103 10.59 8.56 30.01
C THR A 103 10.38 10.01 29.61
N LYS A 104 9.24 10.36 29.01
CA LYS A 104 9.09 11.65 28.31
C LYS A 104 8.17 12.65 29.00
N SER A 105 7.04 12.26 29.62
CA SER A 105 5.94 13.25 29.66
C SER A 105 4.85 13.15 30.73
N GLY A 106 4.70 12.08 31.53
CA GLY A 106 3.56 12.02 32.47
C GLY A 106 2.22 12.32 31.76
N PRO A 107 1.29 13.11 32.34
CA PRO A 107 -0.02 13.39 31.72
C PRO A 107 0.04 14.22 30.42
N SER A 108 1.18 14.82 30.04
CA SER A 108 1.27 15.63 28.81
C SER A 108 1.20 14.81 27.52
N VAL A 109 1.44 13.49 27.58
CA VAL A 109 1.23 12.56 26.45
C VAL A 109 -0.23 12.61 25.97
N PHE A 110 -1.17 12.72 26.91
CA PHE A 110 -2.60 12.75 26.60
C PHE A 110 -2.97 13.98 25.76
N ILE A 111 -2.42 15.15 26.12
CA ILE A 111 -2.65 16.40 25.41
C ILE A 111 -2.10 16.31 23.97
N SER A 112 -0.94 15.67 23.79
CA SER A 112 -0.36 15.47 22.46
C SER A 112 -1.23 14.57 21.57
N TYR A 113 -1.83 13.51 22.12
CA TYR A 113 -2.75 12.65 21.37
C TYR A 113 -4.05 13.36 20.99
N ILE A 114 -4.57 14.26 21.83
CA ILE A 114 -5.77 15.05 21.51
C ILE A 114 -5.49 15.97 20.33
N ILE A 115 -4.36 16.69 20.34
CA ILE A 115 -3.97 17.60 19.26
C ILE A 115 -3.76 16.81 17.95
N ALA A 116 -3.07 15.67 18.01
CA ALA A 116 -2.90 14.78 16.87
C ALA A 116 -4.25 14.27 16.34
N GLY A 117 -5.18 13.89 17.23
CA GLY A 117 -6.52 13.46 16.88
C GLY A 117 -7.32 14.53 16.13
N ILE A 118 -7.28 15.79 16.59
CA ILE A 118 -7.94 16.91 15.92
C ILE A 118 -7.38 17.12 14.51
N SER A 119 -6.05 17.05 14.35
CA SER A 119 -5.43 17.16 13.02
C SER A 119 -5.85 16.02 12.08
N ALA A 120 -5.93 14.79 12.58
CA ALA A 120 -6.37 13.63 11.81
C ALA A 120 -7.85 13.72 11.42
N LEU A 121 -8.72 14.25 12.28
CA LEU A 121 -10.13 14.50 11.97
C LEU A 121 -10.27 15.50 10.81
N LEU A 122 -9.48 16.59 10.81
CA LEU A 122 -9.50 17.57 9.74
C LEU A 122 -9.04 16.96 8.41
N SER A 123 -7.99 16.13 8.42
CA SER A 123 -7.56 15.38 7.23
C SER A 123 -8.61 14.37 6.75
N SER A 124 -9.32 13.71 7.68
CA SER A 124 -10.38 12.76 7.33
C SER A 124 -11.54 13.44 6.62
N LEU A 125 -11.94 14.65 7.04
CA LEU A 125 -13.01 15.42 6.40
C LEU A 125 -12.68 15.72 4.92
N CYS A 126 -11.45 16.15 4.66
CA CYS A 126 -10.95 16.37 3.30
C CYS A 126 -10.98 15.07 2.47
N TYR A 127 -10.58 13.95 3.06
CA TYR A 127 -10.60 12.66 2.37
C TYR A 127 -12.02 12.13 2.09
N THR A 128 -12.99 12.46 2.96
CA THR A 128 -14.40 12.14 2.75
C THR A 128 -14.97 12.88 1.54
N GLU A 129 -14.64 14.17 1.36
CA GLU A 129 -15.08 14.96 0.21
C GLU A 129 -14.63 14.32 -1.12
N PHE A 130 -13.36 13.92 -1.22
CA PHE A 130 -12.84 13.22 -2.39
C PHE A 130 -13.49 11.84 -2.61
N SER A 131 -13.80 11.12 -1.53
CA SER A 131 -14.43 9.80 -1.60
C SER A 131 -15.88 9.85 -2.12
N VAL A 132 -16.59 10.96 -1.88
CA VAL A 132 -17.95 11.18 -2.41
C VAL A 132 -17.91 11.54 -3.89
N GLN A 133 -16.94 12.34 -4.33
CA GLN A 133 -16.81 12.75 -5.73
C GLN A 133 -16.42 11.60 -6.65
N ILE A 134 -15.59 10.66 -6.18
CA ILE A 134 -14.99 9.63 -7.01
C ILE A 134 -15.24 8.25 -6.39
N PRO A 135 -16.45 7.67 -6.52
CA PRO A 135 -16.82 6.40 -5.88
C PRO A 135 -16.28 5.20 -6.67
N VAL A 136 -14.97 5.08 -6.75
CA VAL A 136 -14.25 3.96 -7.36
C VAL A 136 -13.52 3.16 -6.29
N ALA A 137 -13.33 1.86 -6.50
CA ALA A 137 -12.53 1.03 -5.60
C ALA A 137 -11.04 1.30 -5.84
N GLY A 138 -10.57 2.47 -5.40
CA GLY A 138 -9.17 2.90 -5.48
C GLY A 138 -8.83 3.66 -4.20
N GLY A 139 -7.71 3.33 -3.57
CA GLY A 139 -7.23 4.06 -2.38
C GLY A 139 -6.70 5.46 -2.73
N ALA A 140 -6.06 6.12 -1.75
CA ALA A 140 -5.54 7.49 -1.87
C ALA A 140 -4.64 7.71 -3.11
N PHE A 141 -3.91 6.68 -3.52
CA PHE A 141 -3.10 6.66 -4.73
C PHE A 141 -3.87 6.92 -6.03
N SER A 142 -5.08 6.37 -6.16
CA SER A 142 -5.92 6.61 -7.35
C SER A 142 -6.33 8.07 -7.45
N TYR A 143 -6.65 8.71 -6.33
CA TYR A 143 -7.03 10.13 -6.30
C TYR A 143 -5.85 11.05 -6.66
N LEU A 144 -4.65 10.75 -6.13
CA LEU A 144 -3.44 11.50 -6.46
C LEU A 144 -3.06 11.39 -7.94
N ARG A 145 -3.21 10.19 -8.53
CA ARG A 145 -2.97 9.98 -9.96
C ARG A 145 -3.94 10.76 -10.85
N LEU A 146 -5.21 10.82 -10.47
CA LEU A 146 -6.23 11.55 -11.22
C LEU A 146 -6.02 13.07 -11.17
N THR A 147 -5.55 13.60 -10.04
CA THR A 147 -5.47 15.05 -9.81
C THR A 147 -4.13 15.66 -10.26
N PHE A 148 -3.01 14.96 -10.02
CA PHE A 148 -1.67 15.52 -10.20
C PHE A 148 -0.88 14.90 -11.38
N GLY A 149 -1.46 13.94 -12.09
CA GLY A 149 -0.86 13.30 -13.25
C GLY A 149 0.19 12.22 -12.93
N GLU A 150 0.83 11.70 -13.99
CA GLU A 150 1.69 10.50 -13.95
C GLU A 150 2.95 10.68 -13.08
N PHE A 151 3.57 11.87 -13.09
CA PHE A 151 4.82 12.13 -12.36
C PHE A 151 4.60 12.08 -10.85
N VAL A 152 3.61 12.81 -10.34
CA VAL A 152 3.24 12.77 -8.92
C VAL A 152 2.67 11.40 -8.54
N GLY A 153 1.93 10.77 -9.46
CA GLY A 153 1.46 9.39 -9.31
C GLY A 153 2.57 8.36 -9.11
N TYR A 154 3.74 8.54 -9.73
CA TYR A 154 4.91 7.67 -9.55
C TYR A 154 5.53 7.85 -8.16
N PHE A 155 5.77 9.10 -7.74
CA PHE A 155 6.31 9.39 -6.41
C PHE A 155 5.35 8.96 -5.29
N ALA A 156 4.05 9.20 -5.45
CA ALA A 156 3.03 8.77 -4.49
C ALA A 156 3.00 7.24 -4.36
N GLY A 157 3.05 6.51 -5.48
CA GLY A 157 3.12 5.04 -5.47
C GLY A 157 4.40 4.51 -4.81
N ALA A 158 5.55 5.12 -5.12
CA ALA A 158 6.83 4.77 -4.50
C ALA A 158 6.82 5.03 -2.99
N ASN A 159 6.27 6.17 -2.56
CA ASN A 159 6.13 6.51 -1.14
C ASN A 159 5.25 5.51 -0.40
N ILE A 160 4.06 5.21 -0.93
CA ILE A 160 3.15 4.24 -0.32
C ILE A 160 3.81 2.87 -0.21
N LEU A 161 4.51 2.41 -1.26
CA LEU A 161 5.22 1.14 -1.22
C LEU A 161 6.30 1.11 -0.13
N MET A 162 7.11 2.17 -0.03
CA MET A 162 8.12 2.28 1.02
C MET A 162 7.48 2.28 2.40
N GLU A 163 6.41 3.05 2.60
CA GLU A 163 5.69 3.14 3.87
C GLU A 163 5.13 1.78 4.31
N TYR A 164 4.53 1.00 3.40
CA TYR A 164 4.07 -0.36 3.70
C TYR A 164 5.22 -1.29 4.11
N VAL A 165 6.38 -1.20 3.44
CA VAL A 165 7.56 -2.01 3.79
C VAL A 165 8.09 -1.62 5.17
N LEU A 166 8.22 -0.32 5.45
CA LEU A 166 8.66 0.16 6.76
C LEU A 166 7.67 -0.24 7.88
N SER A 167 6.37 -0.13 7.62
CA SER A 167 5.32 -0.52 8.56
C SER A 167 5.39 -2.01 8.89
N ASN A 168 5.48 -2.88 7.87
CA ASN A 168 5.62 -4.32 8.09
C ASN A 168 6.91 -4.68 8.84
N ALA A 169 8.03 -4.00 8.52
CA ALA A 169 9.28 -4.18 9.24
C ALA A 169 9.18 -3.74 10.71
N ALA A 170 8.49 -2.63 11.00
CA ALA A 170 8.26 -2.14 12.35
C ALA A 170 7.38 -3.09 13.18
N VAL A 171 6.32 -3.62 12.58
CA VAL A 171 5.44 -4.62 13.23
C VAL A 171 6.22 -5.89 13.54
N ALA A 172 7.01 -6.39 12.58
CA ALA A 172 7.85 -7.57 12.78
C ALA A 172 8.81 -7.36 13.97
N ARG A 173 9.58 -6.25 14.00
CA ARG A 173 10.48 -5.92 15.11
C ARG A 173 9.77 -5.85 16.46
N SER A 174 8.58 -5.24 16.48
CA SER A 174 7.77 -5.12 17.69
C SER A 174 7.33 -6.49 18.23
N PHE A 175 6.91 -7.38 17.33
CA PHE A 175 6.53 -8.75 17.69
C PHE A 175 7.72 -9.57 18.19
N TYR A 176 8.88 -9.50 17.52
CA TYR A 176 10.11 -10.17 17.98
C TYR A 176 10.50 -9.72 19.38
N ARG A 177 10.42 -8.41 19.66
CA ARG A 177 10.73 -7.86 20.98
C ARG A 177 9.83 -8.43 22.07
N VAL A 178 8.52 -8.49 21.82
CA VAL A 178 7.56 -9.06 22.79
C VAL A 178 7.79 -10.56 22.99
N PHE A 179 8.04 -11.29 21.90
CA PHE A 179 8.30 -12.73 21.95
C PHE A 179 9.56 -13.07 22.76
N ILE A 180 10.67 -12.36 22.50
CA ILE A 180 11.95 -12.60 23.19
C ILE A 180 11.85 -12.30 24.69
N LEU A 181 11.12 -11.24 25.05
CA LEU A 181 10.92 -10.82 26.44
C LEU A 181 10.02 -11.82 27.19
N CYS A 182 9.08 -12.46 26.48
CA CYS A 182 8.24 -13.51 27.05
C CYS A 182 9.04 -14.81 27.31
N ILE A 183 9.98 -15.17 26.41
CA ILE A 183 10.85 -16.35 26.58
C ILE A 183 11.85 -16.17 27.72
N TRP A 184 12.49 -15.00 27.82
CA TRP A 184 13.54 -14.76 28.82
C TRP A 184 13.01 -14.36 30.21
N ARG A 185 11.70 -14.08 30.33
CA ARG A 185 11.05 -13.73 31.61
C ARG A 185 10.29 -14.92 32.22
N LYS A 186 10.58 -16.13 31.76
CA LYS A 186 10.09 -17.40 32.31
C LYS A 186 11.26 -18.30 32.63
#